data_AF-A0A8S2ZV09-F1
#
_entry.id   AF-A0A8S2ZV09-F1
#
_cell.length_a   1.000
_cell.length_b   1.000
_cell.length_c   1.000
_cell.angle_alpha   90.00
_cell.angle_beta   90.00
_cell.angle_gamma   90.00
#
_symmetry.space_group_name_H-M   'P 1'
#
loop_
_entity.id
_entity.type
_entity.pdbx_description
1 polymer ?
#
loop_
_entity_poly.entity_id
_entity_poly.type
_entity_poly.pdbx_seq_one_letter_code
_entity_poly.pdbx_strand_id
1 'polypeptide(L)'
;ANRTQLNHKAFFGGDTDEYDIDNNQKTTMNTLHSKTIIPNSKTRANSQQIPTVVSNFRQPTTYAELDETQSYIDDMEYLLAGFQPGKVLGDRCLSAIKFAELCTKESFRMHIRTENALERIFNLLKDAPDVPSLNICTAFVLYILSSDTLASEMNPDIIHLMLDLIKKSASINIDDHEYKKTKKRILEINSNSLSKDIFYEQKFNTRDIILETFVNISRNNLKESLVDVIRTSHGFDLMIDEVYNKVQDLSNYDIESPPLSHGYRKVCRYINMLEEFSNENSEQLSRSHSDVNRMYIAQYKQYSLFHSLSKLLDLSIVWLQKDLPINESSTTENNSNIHHVFRDGCKTIMSILVIVTSDCEIICDRLTSDDQFFSNLFRLLVTIEKSSFSNEDKFDTLALTLNLLINLVQNTKHIYKHLMQQNMPGGSSLKIYEYLGKVRISIY
;
A
#
# COMPACT_ATOMS: atom_id res chain seq x y z
N ALA A 1 21.03 -15.61 -50.64
CA ALA A 1 22.29 -14.85 -50.42
C ALA A 1 22.19 -14.16 -49.07
N ASN A 2 23.29 -14.11 -48.29
CA ASN A 2 23.54 -13.36 -47.04
C ASN A 2 22.49 -13.55 -45.89
N ARG A 3 22.74 -14.31 -44.81
CA ARG A 3 23.69 -14.09 -43.67
C ARG A 3 23.51 -12.70 -43.03
N THR A 4 23.29 -12.55 -41.72
CA THR A 4 24.03 -13.10 -40.55
C THR A 4 23.07 -13.65 -39.46
N GLN A 5 23.27 -14.83 -38.84
CA GLN A 5 24.30 -15.28 -37.88
C GLN A 5 24.27 -14.62 -36.48
N LEU A 6 23.68 -15.36 -35.52
CA LEU A 6 23.95 -15.30 -34.08
C LEU A 6 25.39 -15.75 -33.77
N ASN A 7 25.97 -15.26 -32.66
CA ASN A 7 26.93 -16.05 -31.90
C ASN A 7 26.99 -15.64 -30.41
N HIS A 8 27.06 -16.61 -29.51
CA HIS A 8 27.33 -16.44 -28.08
C HIS A 8 28.81 -16.71 -27.79
N LYS A 9 29.44 -15.99 -26.83
CA LYS A 9 30.24 -16.55 -25.70
C LYS A 9 31.01 -15.50 -24.89
N ALA A 10 31.43 -15.95 -23.68
CA ALA A 10 32.25 -15.30 -22.64
C ALA A 10 31.53 -14.21 -21.83
N PHE A 11 31.19 -14.37 -20.54
CA PHE A 11 31.29 -15.49 -19.57
C PHE A 11 32.70 -15.99 -19.17
N PHE A 12 33.17 -15.48 -18.02
CA PHE A 12 34.27 -15.90 -17.10
C PHE A 12 35.72 -15.36 -17.24
N GLY A 13 36.30 -15.08 -16.06
CA GLY A 13 37.61 -14.45 -15.75
C GLY A 13 37.43 -12.98 -15.32
N GLY A 14 37.62 -12.54 -14.06
CA GLY A 14 38.44 -13.04 -12.93
C GLY A 14 39.86 -12.46 -13.04
N ASP A 15 40.49 -11.82 -12.04
CA ASP A 15 40.18 -11.57 -10.62
C ASP A 15 41.01 -10.35 -10.12
N THR A 16 40.71 -9.76 -8.94
CA THR A 16 41.64 -9.02 -8.00
C THR A 16 42.46 -7.81 -8.53
N ASP A 17 42.81 -6.71 -7.85
CA ASP A 17 42.61 -6.09 -6.52
C ASP A 17 43.17 -4.63 -6.62
N GLU A 18 43.14 -3.66 -5.67
CA GLU A 18 42.81 -3.60 -4.23
C GLU A 18 42.28 -2.18 -3.81
N TYR A 19 42.77 -1.61 -2.69
CA TYR A 19 42.59 -0.30 -2.02
C TYR A 19 42.76 0.98 -2.89
N ASP A 20 42.22 2.18 -2.56
CA ASP A 20 42.49 2.92 -1.31
C ASP A 20 41.45 3.98 -0.86
N ILE A 21 41.62 4.42 0.39
CA ILE A 21 40.75 5.31 1.18
C ILE A 21 41.27 6.77 1.13
N ASP A 22 40.41 7.80 1.04
CA ASP A 22 40.49 8.90 2.03
C ASP A 22 39.29 9.86 2.13
N ASN A 23 39.21 10.48 3.31
CA ASN A 23 38.25 11.49 3.75
C ASN A 23 38.69 12.90 3.32
N ASN A 24 37.75 13.86 3.25
CA ASN A 24 37.68 14.91 4.30
C ASN A 24 36.52 15.91 4.17
N GLN A 25 36.09 16.36 5.34
CA GLN A 25 35.13 17.46 5.55
C GLN A 25 35.79 18.82 5.29
N LYS A 26 35.00 19.83 4.89
CA LYS A 26 35.02 21.17 5.56
C LYS A 26 33.87 22.10 5.18
N THR A 27 33.09 22.44 6.20
CA THR A 27 32.35 23.68 6.42
C THR A 27 33.02 24.95 5.86
N THR A 28 32.23 25.88 5.31
CA THR A 28 31.98 27.20 5.96
C THR A 28 30.84 28.00 5.30
N MET A 29 30.14 28.78 6.12
CA MET A 29 29.18 29.80 5.70
C MET A 29 29.90 31.03 5.11
N ASN A 30 29.28 31.76 4.18
CA ASN A 30 28.89 33.16 4.43
C ASN A 30 28.11 33.84 3.30
N THR A 31 27.34 34.83 3.71
CA THR A 31 26.33 35.57 2.95
C THR A 31 26.86 36.87 2.32
N LEU A 32 26.16 37.28 1.26
CA LEU A 32 25.87 38.68 0.84
C LEU A 32 26.89 39.54 0.04
N HIS A 33 26.30 40.16 -0.99
CA HIS A 33 26.58 41.47 -1.60
C HIS A 33 27.71 41.67 -2.64
N SER A 34 27.30 41.48 -3.90
CA SER A 34 27.31 42.49 -4.98
C SER A 34 28.61 43.23 -5.36
N LYS A 35 29.03 43.06 -6.63
CA LYS A 35 29.27 44.18 -7.56
C LYS A 35 29.35 43.75 -9.03
N THR A 36 28.74 44.56 -9.89
CA THR A 36 28.65 44.37 -11.34
C THR A 36 29.89 44.93 -12.06
N ILE A 37 30.56 44.14 -12.90
CA ILE A 37 31.47 44.63 -13.94
C ILE A 37 31.28 43.79 -15.21
N ILE A 38 31.02 44.45 -16.35
CA ILE A 38 30.93 43.86 -17.69
C ILE A 38 32.02 44.51 -18.56
N PRO A 39 32.73 43.73 -19.39
CA PRO A 39 33.18 44.22 -20.69
C PRO A 39 32.59 43.39 -21.84
N ASN A 40 32.15 44.09 -22.89
CA ASN A 40 31.64 43.49 -24.13
C ASN A 40 32.76 42.89 -24.99
N SER A 41 32.50 41.74 -25.62
CA SER A 41 33.03 41.45 -26.96
C SER A 41 31.93 40.85 -27.83
N LYS A 42 31.57 41.54 -28.92
CA LYS A 42 30.49 41.15 -29.85
C LYS A 42 31.05 40.31 -31.00
N THR A 43 30.40 39.19 -31.30
CA THR A 43 30.37 38.65 -32.68
C THR A 43 29.03 38.00 -32.97
N ARG A 44 28.46 38.38 -34.12
CA ARG A 44 27.26 37.79 -34.75
C ARG A 44 27.47 36.31 -35.09
N ALA A 45 26.47 35.50 -35.38
CA ALA A 45 25.03 35.45 -35.06
C ALA A 45 24.49 34.19 -35.76
N ASN A 46 23.64 33.40 -35.11
CA ASN A 46 22.76 32.47 -35.82
C ASN A 46 21.47 32.28 -35.00
N SER A 47 20.34 32.39 -35.67
CA SER A 47 19.02 32.54 -35.06
C SER A 47 18.33 31.19 -34.85
N GLN A 48 18.23 30.74 -33.60
CA GLN A 48 17.14 29.89 -33.13
C GLN A 48 16.60 30.48 -31.82
N GLN A 49 15.31 30.28 -31.57
CA GLN A 49 14.49 31.15 -30.73
C GLN A 49 14.81 31.03 -29.24
N ILE A 50 15.39 32.08 -28.67
CA ILE A 50 15.37 32.31 -27.22
C ILE A 50 13.93 32.66 -26.85
N PRO A 51 13.28 31.97 -25.88
CA PRO A 51 12.00 32.42 -25.36
C PRO A 51 12.21 33.77 -24.68
N THR A 52 11.58 34.81 -25.22
CA THR A 52 11.76 36.19 -24.77
C THR A 52 11.37 36.31 -23.30
N VAL A 53 12.34 36.45 -22.40
CA VAL A 53 12.12 36.89 -21.02
C VAL A 53 11.70 38.36 -21.07
N VAL A 54 10.42 38.58 -21.38
CA VAL A 54 9.80 39.89 -21.26
C VAL A 54 9.60 40.15 -19.78
N SER A 55 10.25 41.20 -19.29
CA SER A 55 10.14 41.71 -17.93
C SER A 55 8.73 42.27 -17.66
N ASN A 56 7.76 41.38 -17.42
CA ASN A 56 6.50 41.75 -16.82
C ASN A 56 6.71 41.94 -15.31
N PHE A 57 7.11 43.16 -14.92
CA PHE A 57 6.96 43.62 -13.54
C PHE A 57 5.46 43.73 -13.22
N ARG A 58 4.87 42.59 -12.84
CA ARG A 58 3.58 42.51 -12.17
C ARG A 58 3.84 42.33 -10.68
N GLN A 59 3.85 43.44 -9.93
CA GLN A 59 3.52 43.39 -8.51
C GLN A 59 1.99 43.39 -8.36
N PRO A 60 1.38 42.20 -8.26
CA PRO A 60 0.30 42.03 -7.31
C PRO A 60 0.39 40.70 -6.52
N THR A 61 1.53 39.99 -6.54
CA THR A 61 1.67 38.71 -5.83
C THR A 61 1.81 38.89 -4.31
N THR A 62 2.59 39.88 -3.87
CA THR A 62 3.00 40.01 -2.46
C THR A 62 1.84 40.19 -1.49
N TYR A 63 0.78 40.94 -1.83
CA TYR A 63 -0.33 41.18 -0.90
C TYR A 63 -1.23 39.95 -0.73
N ALA A 64 -1.47 39.17 -1.79
CA ALA A 64 -2.23 37.93 -1.70
C ALA A 64 -1.45 36.85 -0.95
N GLU A 65 -0.16 36.71 -1.23
CA GLU A 65 0.75 35.79 -0.52
C GLU A 65 0.86 36.15 0.98
N LEU A 66 0.88 37.44 1.33
CA LEU A 66 0.87 37.91 2.72
C LEU A 66 -0.48 37.64 3.43
N ASP A 67 -1.61 37.84 2.75
CA ASP A 67 -2.95 37.61 3.30
C ASP A 67 -3.22 36.11 3.52
N GLU A 68 -2.80 35.25 2.58
CA GLU A 68 -2.81 33.79 2.75
C GLU A 68 -1.91 33.33 3.91
N THR A 69 -0.72 33.93 4.05
CA THR A 69 0.20 33.61 5.16
C THR A 69 -0.38 34.02 6.51
N GLN A 70 -1.02 35.20 6.62
CA GLN A 70 -1.66 35.62 7.87
C GLN A 70 -2.88 34.74 8.20
N SER A 71 -3.70 34.41 7.20
CA SER A 71 -4.82 33.47 7.34
C SER A 71 -4.37 32.10 7.87
N TYR A 72 -3.23 31.59 7.40
CA TYR A 72 -2.60 30.38 7.93
C TYR A 72 -2.17 30.52 9.39
N ILE A 73 -1.51 31.63 9.75
CA ILE A 73 -1.06 31.90 11.13
C ILE A 73 -2.26 31.94 12.09
N ASP A 74 -3.31 32.65 11.72
CA ASP A 74 -4.53 32.79 12.53
C ASP A 74 -5.25 31.43 12.71
N ASP A 75 -5.41 30.65 11.63
CA ASP A 75 -5.95 29.29 11.69
C ASP A 75 -5.08 28.39 12.60
N MET A 76 -3.74 28.48 12.51
CA MET A 76 -2.81 27.68 13.29
C MET A 76 -2.79 28.05 14.78
N GLU A 77 -2.82 29.33 15.14
CA GLU A 77 -2.94 29.76 16.53
C GLU A 77 -4.27 29.27 17.15
N TYR A 78 -5.38 29.39 16.41
CA TYR A 78 -6.68 28.86 16.82
C TYR A 78 -6.64 27.35 17.05
N LEU A 79 -6.05 26.59 16.13
CA LEU A 79 -5.90 25.14 16.23
C LEU A 79 -5.03 24.73 17.42
N LEU A 80 -3.86 25.33 17.59
CA LEU A 80 -2.94 25.03 18.70
C LEU A 80 -3.54 25.38 20.06
N ALA A 81 -4.32 26.46 20.14
CA ALA A 81 -5.09 26.80 21.35
C ALA A 81 -6.23 25.81 21.62
N GLY A 82 -6.86 25.28 20.56
CA GLY A 82 -7.91 24.27 20.64
C GLY A 82 -7.41 22.88 21.03
N PHE A 83 -6.20 22.48 20.62
CA PHE A 83 -5.64 21.15 20.92
C PHE A 83 -5.17 20.95 22.37
N GLN A 84 -4.98 22.02 23.14
CA GLN A 84 -4.34 21.99 24.47
C GLN A 84 -4.95 20.93 25.43
N PRO A 85 -4.11 20.14 26.12
CA PRO A 85 -4.56 19.27 27.21
C PRO A 85 -5.31 20.08 28.28
N GLY A 86 -6.50 19.63 28.67
CA GLY A 86 -7.37 20.33 29.63
C GLY A 86 -8.44 21.24 29.02
N LYS A 87 -8.47 21.44 27.69
CA LYS A 87 -9.65 21.98 26.99
C LYS A 87 -10.83 21.00 27.03
N VAL A 88 -12.04 21.52 26.86
CA VAL A 88 -13.26 20.71 26.76
C VAL A 88 -13.13 19.77 25.56
N LEU A 89 -13.48 18.50 25.75
CA LEU A 89 -13.27 17.45 24.74
C LEU A 89 -13.95 17.77 23.39
N GLY A 90 -15.16 18.32 23.42
CA GLY A 90 -15.86 18.76 22.21
C GLY A 90 -15.08 19.81 21.41
N ASP A 91 -14.43 20.78 22.08
CA ASP A 91 -13.60 21.79 21.41
C ASP A 91 -12.37 21.15 20.78
N ARG A 92 -11.67 20.24 21.50
CA ARG A 92 -10.51 19.51 20.96
C ARG A 92 -10.89 18.67 19.73
N CYS A 93 -12.03 17.98 19.78
CA CYS A 93 -12.57 17.24 18.64
C CYS A 93 -12.93 18.15 17.46
N LEU A 94 -13.54 19.31 17.71
CA LEU A 94 -13.86 20.29 16.68
C LEU A 94 -12.60 20.88 16.03
N SER A 95 -11.56 21.20 16.81
CA SER A 95 -10.27 21.65 16.28
C SER A 95 -9.57 20.55 15.46
N ALA A 96 -9.61 19.28 15.90
CA ALA A 96 -9.08 18.17 15.11
C ALA A 96 -9.81 18.00 13.77
N ILE A 97 -11.15 18.07 13.78
CA ILE A 97 -11.97 18.04 12.57
C ILE A 97 -11.67 19.24 11.67
N LYS A 98 -11.54 20.44 12.25
CA LYS A 98 -11.22 21.66 11.50
C LYS A 98 -9.83 21.60 10.87
N PHE A 99 -8.85 21.04 11.57
CA PHE A 99 -7.53 20.79 11.02
C PHE A 99 -7.59 19.82 9.83
N ALA A 100 -8.37 18.74 9.92
CA ALA A 100 -8.59 17.83 8.79
C ALA A 100 -9.26 18.54 7.59
N GLU A 101 -10.27 19.40 7.81
CA GLU A 101 -10.87 20.25 6.77
C GLU A 101 -9.84 21.19 6.11
N LEU A 102 -8.93 21.78 6.89
CA LEU A 102 -7.91 22.69 6.37
C LEU A 102 -6.82 21.93 5.60
N CYS A 103 -6.44 20.73 6.04
CA CYS A 103 -5.48 19.86 5.34
C CYS A 103 -5.94 19.42 3.95
N THR A 104 -7.24 19.54 3.59
CA THR A 104 -7.67 19.29 2.21
C THR A 104 -7.30 20.41 1.23
N LYS A 105 -6.83 21.58 1.72
CA LYS A 105 -6.35 22.70 0.89
C LYS A 105 -4.85 22.60 0.65
N GLU A 106 -4.41 22.68 -0.61
CA GLU A 106 -2.98 22.61 -0.99
C GLU A 106 -2.12 23.71 -0.34
N SER A 107 -2.59 24.96 -0.33
CA SER A 107 -1.84 26.08 0.30
C SER A 107 -1.57 25.84 1.80
N PHE A 108 -2.55 25.33 2.53
CA PHE A 108 -2.41 24.99 3.94
C PHE A 108 -1.37 23.87 4.17
N ARG A 109 -1.34 22.84 3.29
CA ARG A 109 -0.34 21.77 3.34
C ARG A 109 1.09 22.29 3.09
N MET A 110 1.26 23.22 2.15
CA MET A 110 2.55 23.87 1.88
C MET A 110 3.12 24.58 3.11
N HIS A 111 2.29 25.31 3.85
CA HIS A 111 2.72 25.98 5.08
C HIS A 111 3.04 24.97 6.21
N ILE A 112 2.20 23.96 6.45
CA ILE A 112 2.47 22.88 7.44
C ILE A 112 3.86 22.26 7.23
N ARG A 113 4.19 21.92 5.97
CA ARG A 113 5.47 21.31 5.60
C ARG A 113 6.64 22.27 5.86
N THR A 114 6.49 23.53 5.46
CA THR A 114 7.54 24.56 5.61
C THR A 114 7.90 24.81 7.08
N GLU A 115 6.91 24.75 7.98
CA GLU A 115 7.11 25.01 9.42
C GLU A 115 7.34 23.75 10.27
N ASN A 116 7.32 22.54 9.69
CA ASN A 116 7.32 21.26 10.41
C ASN A 116 6.23 21.18 11.51
N ALA A 117 5.06 21.78 11.26
CA ALA A 117 4.05 22.01 12.30
C ALA A 117 3.38 20.71 12.83
N LEU A 118 3.46 19.60 12.08
CA LEU A 118 2.86 18.31 12.46
C LEU A 118 3.39 17.80 13.81
N GLU A 119 4.69 17.92 14.09
CA GLU A 119 5.26 17.44 15.34
C GLU A 119 4.65 18.18 16.55
N ARG A 120 4.47 19.49 16.44
CA ARG A 120 3.83 20.32 17.48
C ARG A 120 2.37 19.92 17.69
N ILE A 121 1.62 19.66 16.62
CA ILE A 121 0.21 19.24 16.68
C ILE A 121 0.09 17.85 17.32
N PHE A 122 0.85 16.86 16.85
CA PHE A 122 0.75 15.50 17.37
C PHE A 122 1.28 15.37 18.80
N ASN A 123 2.25 16.19 19.22
CA ASN A 123 2.63 16.33 20.63
C ASN A 123 1.44 16.75 21.53
N LEU A 124 0.54 17.61 21.06
CA LEU A 124 -0.69 18.01 21.77
C LEU A 124 -1.83 16.98 21.67
N LEU A 125 -1.67 15.94 20.85
CA LEU A 125 -2.63 14.84 20.65
C LEU A 125 -2.12 13.49 21.18
N LYS A 126 -1.01 13.46 21.93
CA LYS A 126 -0.42 12.23 22.52
C LYS A 126 -1.37 11.49 23.48
N ASP A 127 -2.39 12.16 24.02
CA ASP A 127 -3.44 11.57 24.86
C ASP A 127 -4.67 11.07 24.08
N ALA A 128 -4.74 11.31 22.75
CA ALA A 128 -5.84 10.84 21.91
C ALA A 128 -6.09 9.33 21.98
N PRO A 129 -5.09 8.42 22.12
CA PRO A 129 -5.33 6.99 22.29
C PRO A 129 -6.28 6.64 23.45
N ASP A 130 -6.27 7.42 24.54
CA ASP A 130 -7.05 7.15 25.75
C ASP A 130 -8.47 7.75 25.74
N VAL A 131 -8.80 8.59 24.76
CA VAL A 131 -10.04 9.38 24.74
C VAL A 131 -10.90 9.05 23.51
N PRO A 132 -12.05 8.36 23.65
CA PRO A 132 -12.88 7.85 22.55
C PRO A 132 -13.09 8.76 21.33
N SER A 133 -13.63 9.96 21.55
CA SER A 133 -13.99 10.90 20.48
C SER A 133 -12.76 11.60 19.88
N LEU A 134 -11.68 11.77 20.65
CA LEU A 134 -10.41 12.32 20.14
C LEU A 134 -9.62 11.26 19.37
N ASN A 135 -9.66 10.00 19.81
CA ASN A 135 -9.05 8.84 19.16
C ASN A 135 -9.48 8.74 17.68
N ILE A 136 -10.78 8.77 17.40
CA ILE A 136 -11.31 8.73 16.02
C ILE A 136 -11.05 10.04 15.24
N CYS A 137 -11.06 11.21 15.90
CA CYS A 137 -10.67 12.48 15.27
C CYS A 137 -9.22 12.47 14.79
N THR A 138 -8.28 12.08 15.67
CA THR A 138 -6.84 12.03 15.36
C THR A 138 -6.57 10.99 14.26
N ALA A 139 -7.27 9.86 14.26
CA ALA A 139 -7.19 8.90 13.16
C ALA A 139 -7.68 9.48 11.82
N PHE A 140 -8.77 10.25 11.82
CA PHE A 140 -9.24 10.91 10.59
C PHE A 140 -8.27 11.99 10.09
N VAL A 141 -7.66 12.76 10.99
CA VAL A 141 -6.57 13.70 10.66
C VAL A 141 -5.41 12.96 9.97
N LEU A 142 -4.92 11.89 10.57
CA LEU A 142 -3.83 11.06 10.04
C LEU A 142 -4.18 10.48 8.66
N TYR A 143 -5.41 10.01 8.49
CA TYR A 143 -5.92 9.52 7.21
C TYR A 143 -5.88 10.60 6.12
N ILE A 144 -6.38 11.81 6.38
CA ILE A 144 -6.31 12.91 5.40
C ILE A 144 -4.86 13.23 5.05
N LEU A 145 -3.96 13.34 6.04
CA LEU A 145 -2.53 13.59 5.83
C LEU A 145 -1.83 12.49 5.02
N SER A 146 -2.25 11.22 5.16
CA SER A 146 -1.67 10.10 4.41
C SER A 146 -2.04 10.05 2.93
N SER A 147 -3.17 10.67 2.56
CA SER A 147 -3.73 10.57 1.21
C SER A 147 -3.03 11.44 0.17
N ASP A 148 -2.09 12.28 0.61
CA ASP A 148 -1.45 13.34 -0.17
C ASP A 148 0.08 13.32 0.06
N THR A 149 0.77 14.27 -0.58
CA THR A 149 2.19 14.60 -0.44
C THR A 149 2.69 14.85 0.99
N LEU A 150 1.83 14.84 2.01
CA LEU A 150 2.24 14.91 3.43
C LEU A 150 2.61 13.54 4.02
N ALA A 151 2.43 12.44 3.27
CA ALA A 151 2.96 11.12 3.62
C ALA A 151 4.49 11.11 3.83
N SER A 152 5.25 12.00 3.17
CA SER A 152 6.70 12.16 3.36
C SER A 152 7.11 12.75 4.73
N GLU A 153 6.17 13.46 5.37
CA GLU A 153 6.36 14.14 6.66
C GLU A 153 6.08 13.22 7.86
N MET A 154 5.71 11.96 7.60
CA MET A 154 5.55 10.95 8.65
C MET A 154 6.88 10.71 9.38
N ASN A 155 6.81 10.59 10.70
CA ASN A 155 7.96 10.38 11.57
C ASN A 155 7.68 9.20 12.56
N PRO A 156 8.69 8.71 13.30
CA PRO A 156 8.51 7.58 14.21
C PRO A 156 7.43 7.83 15.28
N ASP A 157 7.38 9.03 15.88
CA ASP A 157 6.39 9.42 16.89
C ASP A 157 4.95 9.31 16.37
N ILE A 158 4.70 9.73 15.12
CA ILE A 158 3.39 9.62 14.46
C ILE A 158 3.04 8.14 14.21
N ILE A 159 3.99 7.32 13.80
CA ILE A 159 3.77 5.87 13.61
C ILE A 159 3.46 5.19 14.96
N HIS A 160 4.17 5.51 16.03
CA HIS A 160 3.86 5.01 17.37
C HIS A 160 2.45 5.44 17.80
N LEU A 161 2.07 6.71 17.59
CA LEU A 161 0.73 7.21 17.86
C LEU A 161 -0.35 6.45 17.06
N MET A 162 -0.13 6.19 15.75
CA MET A 162 -1.02 5.38 14.92
C MET A 162 -1.23 3.97 15.50
N LEU A 163 -0.15 3.32 15.95
CA LEU A 163 -0.23 1.97 16.53
C LEU A 163 -0.93 1.97 17.88
N ASP A 164 -0.75 3.00 18.71
CA ASP A 164 -1.43 3.11 20.00
C ASP A 164 -2.92 3.47 19.84
N LEU A 165 -3.29 4.28 18.83
CA LEU A 165 -4.68 4.50 18.43
C LEU A 165 -5.38 3.16 18.07
N ILE A 166 -4.70 2.27 17.33
CA ILE A 166 -5.20 0.91 17.03
C ILE A 166 -5.32 0.05 18.30
N LYS A 167 -4.30 0.04 19.16
CA LYS A 167 -4.28 -0.84 20.35
C LYS A 167 -5.39 -0.46 21.33
N LYS A 168 -5.59 0.83 21.60
CA LYS A 168 -6.60 1.32 22.55
C LYS A 168 -8.01 1.44 21.95
N SER A 169 -8.19 1.29 20.63
CA SER A 169 -9.53 1.37 20.03
C SER A 169 -10.49 0.27 20.49
N ALA A 170 -9.98 -0.90 20.90
CA ALA A 170 -10.79 -2.01 21.39
C ALA A 170 -11.39 -1.78 22.79
N SER A 171 -10.81 -0.88 23.58
CA SER A 171 -11.26 -0.51 24.93
C SER A 171 -12.24 0.67 24.97
N ILE A 172 -12.60 1.23 23.82
CA ILE A 172 -13.48 2.41 23.72
C ILE A 172 -14.94 2.04 23.94
N ASN A 173 -15.62 2.73 24.87
CA ASN A 173 -17.07 2.66 24.98
C ASN A 173 -17.72 3.47 23.84
N ILE A 174 -18.28 2.76 22.86
CA ILE A 174 -18.87 3.30 21.62
C ILE A 174 -20.16 4.11 21.88
N ASP A 175 -20.77 3.98 23.07
CA ASP A 175 -22.05 4.63 23.35
C ASP A 175 -21.99 6.13 23.69
N ASP A 176 -20.78 6.69 23.84
CA ASP A 176 -20.56 8.13 24.03
C ASP A 176 -21.27 8.98 22.94
N HIS A 177 -22.03 9.97 23.40
CA HIS A 177 -22.73 10.93 22.56
C HIS A 177 -21.74 11.75 21.71
N GLU A 178 -20.60 12.16 22.28
CA GLU A 178 -19.62 12.97 21.56
C GLU A 178 -18.92 12.14 20.47
N TYR A 179 -18.59 10.87 20.74
CA TYR A 179 -18.11 9.92 19.73
C TYR A 179 -19.09 9.79 18.54
N LYS A 180 -20.39 9.59 18.81
CA LYS A 180 -21.42 9.48 17.76
C LYS A 180 -21.59 10.76 16.95
N LYS A 181 -21.51 11.93 17.59
CA LYS A 181 -21.56 13.26 16.93
C LYS A 181 -20.33 13.49 16.05
N THR A 182 -19.13 13.25 16.57
CA THR A 182 -17.87 13.29 15.82
C THR A 182 -17.90 12.38 14.60
N LYS A 183 -18.36 11.13 14.76
CA LYS A 183 -18.43 10.15 13.67
C LYS A 183 -19.32 10.62 12.51
N LYS A 184 -20.44 11.31 12.78
CA LYS A 184 -21.30 11.92 11.75
C LYS A 184 -20.57 13.03 10.99
N ARG A 185 -19.87 13.92 11.70
CA ARG A 185 -19.16 15.04 11.05
C ARG A 185 -17.98 14.58 10.19
N ILE A 186 -17.30 13.49 10.57
CA ILE A 186 -16.29 12.83 9.73
C ILE A 186 -16.91 12.34 8.40
N LEU A 187 -18.11 11.76 8.43
CA LEU A 187 -18.83 11.32 7.23
C LEU A 187 -19.22 12.50 6.31
N GLU A 188 -19.65 13.63 6.89
CA GLU A 188 -20.00 14.85 6.14
C GLU A 188 -18.80 15.42 5.37
N ILE A 189 -17.60 15.39 5.96
CA ILE A 189 -16.37 15.85 5.30
C ILE A 189 -15.94 14.85 4.22
N ASN A 190 -15.93 13.54 4.53
CA ASN A 190 -15.48 12.53 3.58
C ASN A 190 -16.47 12.29 2.43
N SER A 191 -17.76 12.65 2.54
CA SER A 191 -18.67 12.58 1.39
C SER A 191 -18.23 13.47 0.21
N ASN A 192 -17.37 14.45 0.47
CA ASN A 192 -16.77 15.31 -0.55
C ASN A 192 -15.36 14.85 -0.99
N SER A 193 -14.78 13.79 -0.40
CA SER A 193 -13.37 13.41 -0.60
C SER A 193 -13.11 11.90 -0.77
N LEU A 194 -12.81 11.53 -2.02
CA LEU A 194 -11.85 10.50 -2.48
C LEU A 194 -11.94 9.02 -2.08
N SER A 195 -12.70 8.55 -1.09
CA SER A 195 -12.80 7.08 -0.83
C SER A 195 -14.17 6.58 -0.36
N LYS A 196 -14.82 5.79 -1.24
CA LYS A 196 -16.12 5.15 -0.96
C LYS A 196 -16.02 3.86 -0.14
N ASP A 197 -14.84 3.21 -0.15
CA ASP A 197 -14.67 1.90 0.48
C ASP A 197 -14.65 2.00 2.03
N ILE A 198 -13.80 2.83 2.64
CA ILE A 198 -13.63 2.87 4.12
C ILE A 198 -14.96 3.08 4.85
N PHE A 199 -15.80 3.95 4.29
CA PHE A 199 -17.02 4.46 4.91
C PHE A 199 -18.29 3.70 4.48
N TYR A 200 -18.14 2.53 3.87
CA TYR A 200 -19.27 1.67 3.47
C TYR A 200 -20.24 1.42 4.64
N GLU A 201 -21.54 1.59 4.39
CA GLU A 201 -22.62 1.51 5.38
C GLU A 201 -22.41 2.34 6.68
N GLN A 202 -21.51 3.34 6.68
CA GLN A 202 -21.11 4.09 7.89
C GLN A 202 -20.47 3.19 8.99
N LYS A 203 -20.10 1.95 8.66
CA LYS A 203 -19.54 0.93 9.56
C LYS A 203 -18.01 0.98 9.60
N PHE A 204 -17.47 2.15 9.99
CA PHE A 204 -16.04 2.32 10.27
C PHE A 204 -15.77 2.56 11.76
N ASN A 205 -14.55 2.23 12.20
CA ASN A 205 -13.99 2.53 13.52
C ASN A 205 -12.58 3.13 13.34
N THR A 206 -11.93 3.59 14.43
CA THR A 206 -10.56 4.13 14.38
C THR A 206 -9.57 3.16 13.71
N ARG A 207 -9.65 1.87 14.05
CA ARG A 207 -8.73 0.84 13.57
C ARG A 207 -8.78 0.68 12.05
N ASP A 208 -9.98 0.69 11.47
CA ASP A 208 -10.19 0.72 10.02
C ASP A 208 -9.55 1.96 9.36
N ILE A 209 -9.71 3.15 9.97
CA ILE A 209 -9.14 4.40 9.45
C ILE A 209 -7.60 4.35 9.49
N ILE A 210 -6.99 3.91 10.60
CA ILE A 210 -5.53 3.85 10.71
C ILE A 210 -4.93 2.76 9.79
N LEU A 211 -5.59 1.60 9.66
CA LEU A 211 -5.11 0.56 8.74
C LEU A 211 -5.16 1.04 7.29
N GLU A 212 -6.23 1.73 6.90
CA GLU A 212 -6.30 2.42 5.60
C GLU A 212 -5.22 3.51 5.48
N THR A 213 -4.96 4.25 6.56
CA THR A 213 -3.88 5.25 6.60
C THR A 213 -2.56 4.58 6.23
N PHE A 214 -2.19 3.45 6.84
CA PHE A 214 -1.00 2.69 6.45
C PHE A 214 -1.01 2.23 4.98
N VAL A 215 -2.15 1.82 4.41
CA VAL A 215 -2.30 1.50 2.98
C VAL A 215 -2.03 2.71 2.08
N ASN A 216 -2.37 3.91 2.52
CA ASN A 216 -2.07 5.14 1.78
C ASN A 216 -0.58 5.52 1.89
N ILE A 217 0.00 5.47 3.09
CA ILE A 217 1.42 5.82 3.26
C ILE A 217 2.33 4.77 2.58
N SER A 218 1.95 3.48 2.50
CA SER A 218 2.73 2.47 1.78
C SER A 218 2.86 2.80 0.29
N ARG A 219 1.76 3.18 -0.37
CA ARG A 219 1.73 3.64 -1.77
C ARG A 219 2.52 4.92 -2.02
N ASN A 220 2.71 5.73 -0.97
CA ASN A 220 3.39 7.02 -1.02
C ASN A 220 4.88 6.90 -0.63
N ASN A 221 5.50 5.73 -0.81
CA ASN A 221 6.95 5.55 -0.78
C ASN A 221 7.59 5.97 0.56
N LEU A 222 7.31 5.17 1.59
CA LEU A 222 7.84 5.31 2.95
C LEU A 222 9.35 5.08 3.03
N LYS A 223 10.05 5.97 3.74
CA LYS A 223 11.48 5.82 4.09
C LYS A 223 11.71 4.47 4.79
N GLU A 224 12.76 3.74 4.40
CA GLU A 224 13.17 2.44 4.96
C GLU A 224 13.17 2.41 6.50
N SER A 225 13.74 3.43 7.14
CA SER A 225 13.78 3.55 8.60
C SER A 225 12.41 3.63 9.27
N LEU A 226 11.37 4.11 8.57
CA LEU A 226 10.00 4.12 9.06
C LEU A 226 9.32 2.76 8.91
N VAL A 227 9.65 2.00 7.85
CA VAL A 227 9.21 0.60 7.70
C VAL A 227 9.80 -0.27 8.81
N ASP A 228 11.07 -0.05 9.18
CA ASP A 228 11.69 -0.68 10.35
C ASP A 228 10.99 -0.30 11.66
N VAL A 229 10.56 0.96 11.83
CA VAL A 229 9.76 1.38 13.00
C VAL A 229 8.41 0.66 13.04
N ILE A 230 7.73 0.49 11.90
CA ILE A 230 6.48 -0.29 11.82
C ILE A 230 6.74 -1.74 12.25
N ARG A 231 7.79 -2.40 11.73
CA ARG A 231 8.16 -3.78 12.10
C ARG A 231 8.47 -3.90 13.60
N THR A 232 9.41 -3.10 14.09
CA THR A 232 9.90 -3.16 15.49
C THR A 232 8.85 -2.77 16.52
N SER A 233 7.82 -2.01 16.12
CA SER A 233 6.69 -1.62 16.98
C SER A 233 5.51 -2.60 16.97
N HIS A 234 5.68 -3.80 16.39
CA HIS A 234 4.63 -4.80 16.18
C HIS A 234 3.47 -4.30 15.28
N GLY A 235 3.78 -3.45 14.31
CA GLY A 235 2.80 -2.97 13.33
C GLY A 235 2.33 -4.07 12.38
N PHE A 236 3.27 -4.85 11.82
CA PHE A 236 2.94 -6.00 10.96
C PHE A 236 2.10 -7.04 11.70
N ASP A 237 2.37 -7.29 12.99
CA ASP A 237 1.61 -8.19 13.86
C ASP A 237 0.12 -7.82 13.89
N LEU A 238 -0.17 -6.54 14.13
CA LEU A 238 -1.52 -5.99 14.19
C LEU A 238 -2.23 -6.07 12.82
N MET A 239 -1.48 -5.89 11.73
CA MET A 239 -2.00 -5.96 10.36
C MET A 239 -2.33 -7.40 9.95
N ILE A 240 -1.46 -8.36 10.25
CA ILE A 240 -1.67 -9.78 9.95
C ILE A 240 -2.80 -10.35 10.84
N ASP A 241 -2.86 -9.95 12.12
CA ASP A 241 -3.98 -10.31 12.99
C ASP A 241 -5.31 -9.76 12.47
N GLU A 242 -5.33 -8.54 11.91
CA GLU A 242 -6.54 -8.00 11.30
C GLU A 242 -6.96 -8.77 10.05
N VAL A 243 -6.00 -9.09 9.16
CA VAL A 243 -6.25 -9.94 7.98
C VAL A 243 -6.82 -11.28 8.42
N TYR A 244 -6.24 -11.94 9.42
CA TYR A 244 -6.72 -13.21 9.94
C TYR A 244 -8.16 -13.13 10.46
N ASN A 245 -8.45 -12.13 11.30
CA ASN A 245 -9.78 -11.93 11.90
C ASN A 245 -10.83 -11.65 10.83
N LYS A 246 -10.58 -10.67 9.94
CA LYS A 246 -11.51 -10.34 8.85
C LYS A 246 -11.72 -11.50 7.89
N VAL A 247 -10.71 -12.35 7.65
CA VAL A 247 -10.87 -13.57 6.85
C VAL A 247 -11.75 -14.62 7.53
N GLN A 248 -11.78 -14.70 8.87
CA GLN A 248 -12.78 -15.53 9.56
C GLN A 248 -14.18 -14.93 9.39
N ASP A 249 -14.32 -13.61 9.57
CA ASP A 249 -15.60 -12.92 9.41
C ASP A 249 -16.16 -13.05 7.97
N LEU A 250 -15.30 -13.07 6.95
CA LEU A 250 -15.71 -13.28 5.56
C LEU A 250 -16.44 -14.62 5.33
N SER A 251 -16.20 -15.65 6.15
CA SER A 251 -16.91 -16.92 6.06
C SER A 251 -18.34 -16.90 6.61
N ASN A 252 -18.73 -15.83 7.33
CA ASN A 252 -20.07 -15.67 7.90
C ASN A 252 -21.05 -14.95 6.97
N TYR A 253 -20.58 -14.32 5.90
CA TYR A 253 -21.44 -13.59 4.97
C TYR A 253 -22.04 -14.53 3.92
N ASP A 254 -23.31 -14.30 3.58
CA ASP A 254 -23.93 -14.96 2.43
C ASP A 254 -23.10 -14.70 1.18
N ILE A 255 -22.93 -15.76 0.37
CA ILE A 255 -21.97 -15.76 -0.74
C ILE A 255 -22.25 -14.59 -1.69
N GLU A 256 -23.51 -14.24 -1.98
CA GLU A 256 -23.87 -13.18 -2.93
C GLU A 256 -24.08 -11.78 -2.30
N SER A 257 -23.63 -11.58 -1.07
CA SER A 257 -23.86 -10.33 -0.33
C SER A 257 -22.85 -9.21 -0.67
N PRO A 258 -23.28 -7.95 -0.89
CA PRO A 258 -22.37 -6.80 -1.08
C PRO A 258 -21.37 -6.57 0.08
N PRO A 259 -21.69 -6.82 1.36
CA PRO A 259 -20.71 -6.81 2.45
C PRO A 259 -19.54 -7.78 2.26
N LEU A 260 -19.74 -8.95 1.63
CA LEU A 260 -18.66 -9.90 1.35
C LEU A 260 -17.64 -9.30 0.37
N SER A 261 -18.08 -8.78 -0.77
CA SER A 261 -17.17 -8.22 -1.79
C SER A 261 -16.47 -6.95 -1.28
N HIS A 262 -17.17 -6.12 -0.51
CA HIS A 262 -16.57 -4.96 0.14
C HIS A 262 -15.51 -5.37 1.20
N GLY A 263 -15.84 -6.30 2.11
CA GLY A 263 -14.91 -6.80 3.13
C GLY A 263 -13.69 -7.48 2.52
N TYR A 264 -13.91 -8.28 1.47
CA TYR A 264 -12.84 -8.96 0.73
C TYR A 264 -11.87 -7.94 0.09
N ARG A 265 -12.39 -6.90 -0.59
CA ARG A 265 -11.57 -5.81 -1.12
C ARG A 265 -10.77 -5.11 -0.01
N LYS A 266 -11.37 -4.87 1.15
CA LYS A 266 -10.71 -4.25 2.31
C LYS A 266 -9.51 -5.10 2.81
N VAL A 267 -9.68 -6.43 2.88
CA VAL A 267 -8.60 -7.36 3.24
C VAL A 267 -7.49 -7.37 2.17
N CYS A 268 -7.83 -7.43 0.88
CA CYS A 268 -6.83 -7.40 -0.20
C CYS A 268 -5.96 -6.13 -0.13
N ARG A 269 -6.55 -4.97 0.22
CA ARG A 269 -5.78 -3.73 0.39
C ARG A 269 -4.75 -3.78 1.52
N TYR A 270 -5.06 -4.47 2.62
CA TYR A 270 -4.08 -4.70 3.70
C TYR A 270 -2.97 -5.66 3.27
N ILE A 271 -3.28 -6.65 2.41
CA ILE A 271 -2.28 -7.55 1.85
C ILE A 271 -1.33 -6.79 0.91
N ASN A 272 -1.84 -5.95 -0.01
CA ASN A 272 -1.00 -5.12 -0.88
C ASN A 272 -0.04 -4.22 -0.09
N MET A 273 -0.47 -3.69 1.06
CA MET A 273 0.39 -2.89 1.94
C MET A 273 1.53 -3.72 2.57
N LEU A 274 1.27 -4.98 2.96
CA LEU A 274 2.33 -5.90 3.42
C LEU A 274 3.28 -6.29 2.28
N GLU A 275 2.77 -6.39 1.05
CA GLU A 275 3.56 -6.60 -0.17
C GLU A 275 4.50 -5.42 -0.43
N GLU A 276 3.98 -4.19 -0.39
CA GLU A 276 4.77 -2.97 -0.60
C GLU A 276 5.90 -2.84 0.43
N PHE A 277 5.61 -3.10 1.71
CA PHE A 277 6.63 -3.12 2.77
C PHE A 277 7.62 -4.30 2.68
N SER A 278 7.43 -5.23 1.75
CA SER A 278 8.29 -6.40 1.55
C SER A 278 8.97 -6.45 0.17
N ASN A 279 8.65 -5.52 -0.74
CA ASN A 279 9.07 -5.59 -2.14
C ASN A 279 10.47 -5.01 -2.37
N GLU A 280 11.40 -5.85 -2.86
CA GLU A 280 12.75 -5.44 -3.29
C GLU A 280 12.76 -4.41 -4.43
N ASN A 281 11.68 -4.35 -5.24
CA ASN A 281 11.61 -3.45 -6.40
C ASN A 281 11.17 -2.02 -6.04
N SER A 282 10.87 -1.75 -4.77
CA SER A 282 10.77 -0.36 -4.30
C SER A 282 12.17 0.26 -4.33
N GLU A 283 12.33 1.47 -4.87
CA GLU A 283 13.65 2.15 -4.97
C GLU A 283 14.29 2.49 -3.61
N GLN A 284 13.70 2.01 -2.51
CA GLN A 284 13.81 2.57 -1.18
C GLN A 284 14.15 1.55 -0.10
N LEU A 285 13.85 0.27 -0.31
CA LEU A 285 14.09 -0.79 0.66
C LEU A 285 15.30 -1.61 0.21
N SER A 286 16.37 -1.59 1.01
CA SER A 286 17.54 -2.43 0.77
C SER A 286 17.14 -3.90 0.82
N ARG A 287 17.75 -4.73 -0.04
CA ARG A 287 17.48 -6.18 -0.11
C ARG A 287 17.50 -6.84 1.26
N SER A 288 18.45 -6.47 2.12
CA SER A 288 18.55 -6.98 3.49
C SER A 288 17.35 -6.63 4.39
N HIS A 289 16.69 -5.49 4.18
CA HIS A 289 15.49 -5.12 4.95
C HIS A 289 14.24 -5.81 4.38
N SER A 290 14.14 -5.95 3.04
CA SER A 290 13.14 -6.79 2.38
C SER A 290 13.22 -8.24 2.87
N ASP A 291 14.41 -8.85 2.90
CA ASP A 291 14.65 -10.21 3.41
C ASP A 291 14.06 -10.42 4.80
N VAL A 292 14.41 -9.53 5.74
CA VAL A 292 13.94 -9.61 7.13
C VAL A 292 12.43 -9.36 7.21
N ASN A 293 11.87 -8.42 6.43
CA ASN A 293 10.43 -8.17 6.38
C ASN A 293 9.66 -9.41 5.87
N ARG A 294 10.11 -10.01 4.75
CA ARG A 294 9.54 -11.24 4.18
C ARG A 294 9.53 -12.38 5.20
N MET A 295 10.67 -12.64 5.86
CA MET A 295 10.74 -13.70 6.87
C MET A 295 9.81 -13.41 8.05
N TYR A 296 9.77 -12.16 8.50
CA TYR A 296 8.93 -11.73 9.61
C TYR A 296 7.43 -11.97 9.32
N ILE A 297 6.92 -11.44 8.20
CA ILE A 297 5.49 -11.56 7.87
C ILE A 297 5.06 -13.00 7.57
N ALA A 298 5.97 -13.80 7.02
CA ALA A 298 5.71 -15.20 6.71
C ALA A 298 5.67 -16.08 7.97
N GLN A 299 6.63 -15.92 8.89
CA GLN A 299 6.74 -16.79 10.07
C GLN A 299 5.79 -16.41 11.20
N TYR A 300 5.27 -15.17 11.21
CA TYR A 300 4.39 -14.65 12.26
C TYR A 300 3.20 -15.59 12.58
N LYS A 301 3.03 -15.87 13.89
CA LYS A 301 2.03 -16.78 14.47
C LYS A 301 1.84 -18.09 13.66
N GLN A 302 2.93 -18.82 13.46
CA GLN A 302 2.93 -20.12 12.75
C GLN A 302 2.31 -20.03 11.34
N TYR A 303 2.73 -19.02 10.57
CA TYR A 303 2.28 -18.79 9.20
C TYR A 303 0.79 -18.39 9.10
N SER A 304 0.31 -17.59 10.05
CA SER A 304 -1.09 -17.10 10.13
C SER A 304 -1.54 -16.38 8.84
N LEU A 305 -0.64 -15.62 8.21
CA LEU A 305 -0.89 -14.98 6.92
C LEU A 305 -1.19 -16.02 5.83
N PHE A 306 -0.43 -17.12 5.73
CA PHE A 306 -0.62 -18.15 4.70
C PHE A 306 -1.94 -18.90 4.88
N HIS A 307 -2.36 -19.18 6.11
CA HIS A 307 -3.69 -19.73 6.39
C HIS A 307 -4.80 -18.80 5.89
N SER A 308 -4.63 -17.49 6.08
CA SER A 308 -5.56 -16.47 5.63
C SER A 308 -5.60 -16.36 4.09
N LEU A 309 -4.43 -16.38 3.44
CA LEU A 309 -4.30 -16.37 1.97
C LEU A 309 -4.90 -17.63 1.33
N SER A 310 -4.69 -18.82 1.92
CA SER A 310 -5.24 -20.08 1.42
C SER A 310 -6.78 -20.09 1.45
N LYS A 311 -7.37 -19.56 2.53
CA LYS A 311 -8.84 -19.35 2.66
C LYS A 311 -9.37 -18.32 1.66
N LEU A 312 -8.71 -17.17 1.53
CA LEU A 312 -9.10 -16.14 0.56
C LEU A 312 -9.06 -16.70 -0.88
N LEU A 313 -8.01 -17.46 -1.22
CA LEU A 313 -7.85 -18.08 -2.53
C LEU A 313 -8.98 -19.08 -2.85
N ASP A 314 -9.38 -19.91 -1.88
CA ASP A 314 -10.52 -20.83 -2.08
C ASP A 314 -11.82 -20.06 -2.31
N LEU A 315 -12.09 -19.02 -1.52
CA LEU A 315 -13.24 -18.13 -1.71
C LEU A 315 -13.22 -17.48 -3.11
N SER A 316 -12.06 -17.00 -3.59
CA SER A 316 -11.93 -16.47 -4.95
C SER A 316 -12.24 -17.53 -6.00
N ILE A 317 -11.68 -18.74 -5.87
CA ILE A 317 -11.88 -19.83 -6.83
C ILE A 317 -13.37 -20.20 -6.91
N VAL A 318 -14.05 -20.37 -5.76
CA VAL A 318 -15.49 -20.67 -5.71
C VAL A 318 -16.30 -19.60 -6.45
N TRP A 319 -15.95 -18.32 -6.27
CA TRP A 319 -16.60 -17.21 -6.94
C TRP A 319 -16.33 -17.14 -8.44
N LEU A 320 -15.09 -17.33 -8.88
CA LEU A 320 -14.71 -17.33 -10.29
C LEU A 320 -15.27 -18.57 -11.04
N GLN A 321 -15.58 -19.65 -10.32
CA GLN A 321 -16.23 -20.84 -10.87
C GLN A 321 -17.75 -20.70 -11.07
N LYS A 322 -18.43 -19.75 -10.38
CA LYS A 322 -19.85 -19.46 -10.63
C LYS A 322 -20.14 -18.94 -12.04
N ASP A 323 -19.14 -18.34 -12.69
CA ASP A 323 -19.22 -17.82 -14.06
C ASP A 323 -19.01 -18.89 -15.15
N LEU A 324 -18.90 -20.18 -14.78
CA LEU A 324 -18.95 -21.28 -15.74
C LEU A 324 -20.38 -21.38 -16.31
N PRO A 325 -20.56 -21.34 -17.64
CA PRO A 325 -21.80 -20.84 -18.24
C PRO A 325 -23.00 -21.76 -18.00
N ILE A 326 -23.91 -21.32 -17.12
CA ILE A 326 -25.27 -21.84 -17.00
C ILE A 326 -26.23 -20.64 -16.95
N ASN A 327 -26.85 -20.37 -18.10
CA ASN A 327 -27.96 -19.44 -18.36
C ASN A 327 -27.62 -17.93 -18.47
N GLU A 328 -27.63 -17.46 -19.71
CA GLU A 328 -27.79 -16.04 -20.06
C GLU A 328 -29.18 -15.53 -19.62
N SER A 329 -29.30 -15.01 -18.39
CA SER A 329 -30.50 -14.28 -17.95
C SER A 329 -30.18 -13.29 -16.81
N SER A 330 -30.06 -12.01 -17.15
CA SER A 330 -30.28 -10.85 -16.26
C SER A 330 -29.54 -10.80 -14.89
N THR A 331 -28.29 -10.30 -14.85
CA THR A 331 -27.68 -9.49 -13.73
C THR A 331 -26.27 -8.98 -14.10
N THR A 332 -26.12 -8.27 -15.23
CA THR A 332 -24.81 -8.07 -15.88
C THR A 332 -23.86 -7.03 -15.26
N GLU A 333 -24.33 -6.02 -14.52
CA GLU A 333 -23.45 -4.94 -14.00
C GLU A 333 -22.97 -5.15 -12.55
N ASN A 334 -23.78 -5.77 -11.68
CA ASN A 334 -23.39 -6.01 -10.29
C ASN A 334 -22.49 -7.25 -10.18
N ASN A 335 -22.80 -8.33 -10.91
CA ASN A 335 -21.98 -9.55 -10.85
C ASN A 335 -20.59 -9.31 -11.43
N SER A 336 -20.47 -8.62 -12.56
CA SER A 336 -19.17 -8.29 -13.18
C SER A 336 -18.27 -7.48 -12.24
N ASN A 337 -18.81 -6.50 -11.51
CA ASN A 337 -18.07 -5.79 -10.46
C ASN A 337 -17.61 -6.70 -9.31
N ILE A 338 -18.39 -7.73 -8.95
CA ILE A 338 -18.02 -8.67 -7.90
C ILE A 338 -16.93 -9.64 -8.39
N HIS A 339 -17.04 -10.21 -9.59
CA HIS A 339 -16.02 -11.07 -10.17
C HIS A 339 -14.68 -10.33 -10.37
N HIS A 340 -14.72 -9.05 -10.75
CA HIS A 340 -13.54 -8.17 -10.80
C HIS A 340 -12.81 -8.12 -9.44
N VAL A 341 -13.55 -7.97 -8.34
CA VAL A 341 -12.97 -7.92 -6.98
C VAL A 341 -12.27 -9.23 -6.60
N PHE A 342 -12.89 -10.39 -6.86
CA PHE A 342 -12.27 -11.69 -6.53
C PHE A 342 -11.07 -12.02 -7.43
N ARG A 343 -11.13 -11.63 -8.72
CA ARG A 343 -10.01 -11.75 -9.66
C ARG A 343 -8.83 -10.87 -9.26
N ASP A 344 -9.05 -9.61 -8.92
CA ASP A 344 -7.99 -8.71 -8.45
C ASP A 344 -7.38 -9.23 -7.14
N GLY A 345 -8.21 -9.77 -6.25
CA GLY A 345 -7.72 -10.45 -5.06
C GLY A 345 -6.86 -11.68 -5.36
N CYS A 346 -7.11 -12.42 -6.45
CA CYS A 346 -6.19 -13.47 -6.90
C CYS A 346 -4.83 -12.89 -7.29
N LYS A 347 -4.80 -11.75 -8.02
CA LYS A 347 -3.54 -11.05 -8.35
C LYS A 347 -2.80 -10.64 -7.07
N THR A 348 -3.49 -9.99 -6.12
CA THR A 348 -2.97 -9.65 -4.77
C THR A 348 -2.39 -10.86 -4.03
N ILE A 349 -3.15 -11.95 -3.92
CA ILE A 349 -2.73 -13.16 -3.18
C ILE A 349 -1.49 -13.79 -3.84
N MET A 350 -1.48 -13.90 -5.17
CA MET A 350 -0.32 -14.45 -5.87
C MET A 350 0.91 -13.52 -5.75
N SER A 351 0.73 -12.20 -5.79
CA SER A 351 1.85 -11.24 -5.70
C SER A 351 2.58 -11.31 -4.35
N ILE A 352 1.85 -11.24 -3.23
CA ILE A 352 2.47 -11.42 -1.90
C ILE A 352 3.14 -12.78 -1.76
N LEU A 353 2.56 -13.85 -2.33
CA LEU A 353 3.14 -15.20 -2.29
C LEU A 353 4.43 -15.30 -3.13
N VAL A 354 4.49 -14.67 -4.31
CA VAL A 354 5.72 -14.56 -5.10
C VAL A 354 6.80 -13.84 -4.29
N ILE A 355 6.47 -12.71 -3.66
CA ILE A 355 7.41 -11.92 -2.86
C ILE A 355 7.99 -12.75 -1.72
N VAL A 356 7.16 -13.37 -0.87
CA VAL A 356 7.64 -14.13 0.31
C VAL A 356 8.29 -15.48 -0.02
N THR A 357 8.05 -16.05 -1.21
CA THR A 357 8.74 -17.29 -1.67
C THR A 357 10.06 -17.03 -2.38
N SER A 358 10.32 -15.79 -2.82
CA SER A 358 11.58 -15.41 -3.46
C SER A 358 12.77 -15.76 -2.56
N ASP A 359 13.72 -16.52 -3.10
CA ASP A 359 14.95 -16.98 -2.43
C ASP A 359 14.78 -17.66 -1.04
N CYS A 360 13.60 -18.17 -0.67
CA CYS A 360 13.35 -18.78 0.64
C CYS A 360 12.86 -20.24 0.60
N GLU A 361 13.77 -21.18 0.83
CA GLU A 361 13.48 -22.63 0.96
C GLU A 361 12.50 -22.95 2.10
N ILE A 362 12.66 -22.34 3.28
CA ILE A 362 11.82 -22.61 4.46
C ILE A 362 10.34 -22.30 4.21
N ILE A 363 10.06 -21.21 3.48
CA ILE A 363 8.70 -20.79 3.14
C ILE A 363 8.12 -21.69 2.03
N CYS A 364 8.91 -22.01 1.01
CA CYS A 364 8.50 -22.93 -0.06
C CYS A 364 8.16 -24.33 0.49
N ASP A 365 8.99 -24.89 1.36
CA ASP A 365 8.75 -26.17 2.04
C ASP A 365 7.47 -26.13 2.88
N ARG A 366 7.21 -25.03 3.59
CA ARG A 366 5.99 -24.88 4.40
C ARG A 366 4.73 -24.80 3.55
N LEU A 367 4.73 -23.97 2.50
CA LEU A 367 3.59 -23.81 1.59
C LEU A 367 3.28 -25.11 0.83
N THR A 368 4.29 -25.93 0.54
CA THR A 368 4.13 -27.15 -0.25
C THR A 368 3.94 -28.42 0.57
N SER A 369 4.03 -28.28 1.90
CA SER A 369 3.49 -29.24 2.87
C SER A 369 1.97 -29.10 3.06
N ASP A 370 1.34 -28.06 2.51
CA ASP A 370 -0.12 -27.86 2.53
C ASP A 370 -0.74 -28.33 1.20
N ASP A 371 -1.24 -29.57 1.19
CA ASP A 371 -1.92 -30.19 0.05
C ASP A 371 -3.13 -29.36 -0.43
N GLN A 372 -3.83 -28.67 0.47
CA GLN A 372 -5.01 -27.87 0.12
C GLN A 372 -4.59 -26.60 -0.63
N PHE A 373 -3.54 -25.92 -0.17
CA PHE A 373 -2.97 -24.78 -0.88
C PHE A 373 -2.48 -25.18 -2.29
N PHE A 374 -1.74 -26.29 -2.39
CA PHE A 374 -1.24 -26.78 -3.67
C PHE A 374 -2.40 -27.18 -4.61
N SER A 375 -3.44 -27.85 -4.11
CA SER A 375 -4.65 -28.14 -4.88
C SER A 375 -5.39 -26.88 -5.34
N ASN A 376 -5.47 -25.85 -4.50
CA ASN A 376 -6.10 -24.57 -4.84
C ASN A 376 -5.33 -23.86 -5.97
N LEU A 377 -4.01 -23.95 -6.01
CA LEU A 377 -3.18 -23.36 -7.06
C LEU A 377 -3.51 -23.92 -8.47
N PHE A 378 -3.73 -25.24 -8.61
CA PHE A 378 -4.17 -25.82 -9.89
C PHE A 378 -5.65 -25.59 -10.19
N ARG A 379 -6.51 -25.56 -9.16
CA ARG A 379 -7.91 -25.14 -9.32
C ARG A 379 -7.99 -23.71 -9.86
N LEU A 380 -7.13 -22.81 -9.39
CA LEU A 380 -7.04 -21.44 -9.91
C LEU A 380 -6.65 -21.41 -11.39
N LEU A 381 -5.55 -22.09 -11.78
CA LEU A 381 -5.13 -22.18 -13.18
C LEU A 381 -6.25 -22.64 -14.13
N VAL A 382 -6.93 -23.75 -13.77
CA VAL A 382 -8.07 -24.29 -14.53
C VAL A 382 -9.24 -23.31 -14.60
N THR A 383 -9.47 -22.55 -13.52
CA THR A 383 -10.58 -21.60 -13.44
C THR A 383 -10.32 -20.36 -14.30
N ILE A 384 -9.09 -19.82 -14.30
CA ILE A 384 -8.70 -18.67 -15.12
C ILE A 384 -8.75 -19.00 -16.63
N GLU A 385 -8.32 -20.19 -17.02
CA GLU A 385 -8.40 -20.61 -18.43
C GLU A 385 -9.86 -20.67 -18.91
N LYS A 386 -10.73 -21.31 -18.12
CA LYS A 386 -12.15 -21.55 -18.44
C LYS A 386 -13.07 -20.33 -18.29
N SER A 387 -12.66 -19.29 -17.57
CA SER A 387 -13.49 -18.12 -17.33
C SER A 387 -13.66 -17.25 -18.58
N SER A 388 -14.60 -16.32 -18.53
CA SER A 388 -14.93 -15.36 -19.60
C SER A 388 -14.04 -14.10 -19.63
N PHE A 389 -12.92 -14.08 -18.89
CA PHE A 389 -12.11 -12.87 -18.71
C PHE A 389 -11.35 -12.43 -19.97
N SER A 390 -10.92 -11.15 -19.97
CA SER A 390 -10.03 -10.59 -20.99
C SER A 390 -8.71 -11.37 -21.06
N ASN A 391 -8.08 -11.41 -22.24
CA ASN A 391 -6.80 -12.10 -22.40
C ASN A 391 -5.68 -11.46 -21.56
N GLU A 392 -5.72 -10.15 -21.36
CA GLU A 392 -4.77 -9.41 -20.51
C GLU A 392 -4.92 -9.83 -19.03
N ASP A 393 -6.15 -9.88 -18.50
CA ASP A 393 -6.40 -10.32 -17.13
C ASP A 393 -6.03 -11.78 -16.87
N LYS A 394 -6.27 -12.64 -17.87
CA LYS A 394 -5.82 -14.04 -17.83
C LYS A 394 -4.30 -14.08 -17.80
N PHE A 395 -3.63 -13.33 -18.67
CA PHE A 395 -2.17 -13.27 -18.75
C PHE A 395 -1.54 -12.85 -17.41
N ASP A 396 -1.97 -11.73 -16.82
CA ASP A 396 -1.44 -11.24 -15.53
C ASP A 396 -1.51 -12.30 -14.43
N THR A 397 -2.71 -12.88 -14.27
CA THR A 397 -2.99 -13.81 -13.18
C THR A 397 -2.26 -15.14 -13.39
N LEU A 398 -2.19 -15.62 -14.64
CA LEU A 398 -1.40 -16.80 -15.00
C LEU A 398 0.11 -16.54 -14.81
N ALA A 399 0.63 -15.37 -15.19
CA ALA A 399 2.04 -15.01 -15.05
C ALA A 399 2.47 -15.02 -13.57
N LEU A 400 1.69 -14.39 -12.68
CA LEU A 400 1.95 -14.43 -11.23
C LEU A 400 1.87 -15.86 -10.67
N THR A 401 0.85 -16.64 -11.07
CA THR A 401 0.66 -18.03 -10.63
C THR A 401 1.82 -18.94 -11.10
N LEU A 402 2.31 -18.75 -12.33
CA LEU A 402 3.45 -19.47 -12.88
C LEU A 402 4.77 -19.04 -12.22
N ASN A 403 4.93 -17.76 -11.90
CA ASN A 403 6.11 -17.26 -11.19
C ASN A 403 6.21 -17.87 -9.78
N LEU A 404 5.08 -17.95 -9.07
CA LEU A 404 5.00 -18.66 -7.79
C LEU A 404 5.38 -20.14 -7.93
N LEU A 405 4.86 -20.84 -8.94
CA LEU A 405 5.24 -22.23 -9.22
C LEU A 405 6.75 -22.38 -9.52
N ILE A 406 7.36 -21.41 -10.19
CA ILE A 406 8.82 -21.39 -10.45
C ILE A 406 9.59 -21.26 -9.14
N ASN A 407 9.27 -20.27 -8.28
CA ASN A 407 9.92 -20.09 -6.97
C ASN A 407 9.82 -21.36 -6.10
N LEU A 408 8.63 -21.95 -6.03
CA LEU A 408 8.40 -23.19 -5.27
C LEU A 408 9.28 -24.34 -5.82
N VAL A 409 9.31 -24.56 -7.13
CA VAL A 409 10.08 -25.67 -7.76
C VAL A 409 11.59 -25.44 -7.71
N GLN A 410 12.06 -24.21 -7.80
CA GLN A 410 13.48 -23.87 -7.67
C GLN A 410 14.01 -24.18 -6.27
N ASN A 411 13.23 -23.82 -5.24
CA ASN A 411 13.68 -23.93 -3.86
C ASN A 411 13.43 -25.33 -3.26
N THR A 412 12.33 -26.02 -3.60
CA THR A 412 11.95 -27.30 -2.98
C THR A 412 11.98 -28.48 -3.96
N LYS A 413 12.98 -29.35 -3.82
CA LYS A 413 13.22 -30.53 -4.69
C LYS A 413 12.10 -31.59 -4.66
N HIS A 414 11.31 -31.68 -3.59
CA HIS A 414 10.24 -32.68 -3.46
C HIS A 414 9.07 -32.40 -4.42
N ILE A 415 8.75 -31.12 -4.67
CA ILE A 415 7.63 -30.69 -5.51
C ILE A 415 7.75 -31.21 -6.94
N TYR A 416 8.98 -31.31 -7.46
CA TYR A 416 9.20 -31.82 -8.82
C TYR A 416 8.62 -33.23 -9.01
N LYS A 417 8.71 -34.09 -7.99
CA LYS A 417 8.07 -35.42 -8.04
C LYS A 417 6.56 -35.32 -7.94
N HIS A 418 6.05 -34.44 -7.09
CA HIS A 418 4.61 -34.23 -6.90
C HIS A 418 3.93 -33.71 -8.18
N LEU A 419 4.49 -32.68 -8.81
CA LEU A 419 4.05 -32.13 -10.11
C LEU A 419 4.05 -33.16 -11.25
N MET A 420 5.01 -34.09 -11.25
CA MET A 420 5.12 -35.13 -12.28
C MET A 420 4.14 -36.31 -12.07
N GLN A 421 3.56 -36.41 -10.87
CA GLN A 421 2.64 -37.49 -10.47
C GLN A 421 1.17 -37.06 -10.38
N GLN A 422 0.92 -35.77 -10.12
CA GLN A 422 -0.42 -35.19 -9.99
C GLN A 422 -1.11 -35.04 -11.37
N ASN A 423 -2.39 -35.43 -11.43
CA ASN A 423 -3.28 -35.18 -12.57
C ASN A 423 -4.04 -33.86 -12.36
N MET A 424 -4.46 -33.21 -13.44
CA MET A 424 -5.23 -31.97 -13.36
C MET A 424 -6.58 -32.18 -12.64
N PRO A 425 -6.98 -31.28 -11.71
CA PRO A 425 -8.28 -31.36 -11.07
C PRO A 425 -9.40 -31.15 -12.10
N GLY A 426 -10.28 -32.15 -12.24
CA GLY A 426 -11.37 -32.14 -13.23
C GLY A 426 -11.43 -33.35 -14.17
N GLY A 427 -10.60 -34.38 -13.96
CA GLY A 427 -10.74 -35.68 -14.65
C GLY A 427 -10.17 -35.73 -16.07
N SER A 428 -9.52 -34.68 -16.54
CA SER A 428 -8.68 -34.74 -17.74
C SER A 428 -7.47 -35.63 -17.48
N SER A 429 -7.19 -36.56 -18.39
CA SER A 429 -5.99 -37.43 -18.35
C SER A 429 -4.67 -36.70 -18.64
N LEU A 430 -4.68 -35.37 -18.58
CA LEU A 430 -3.57 -34.49 -18.89
C LEU A 430 -2.81 -34.24 -17.58
N LYS A 431 -1.52 -34.57 -17.58
CA LYS A 431 -0.69 -34.33 -16.39
C LYS A 431 -0.37 -32.84 -16.25
N ILE A 432 -0.13 -32.39 -15.02
CA ILE A 432 0.09 -30.97 -14.73
C ILE A 432 1.25 -30.38 -15.56
N TYR A 433 2.34 -31.12 -15.78
CA TYR A 433 3.45 -30.64 -16.63
C TYR A 433 3.07 -30.43 -18.11
N GLU A 434 2.15 -31.25 -18.64
CA GLU A 434 1.67 -31.14 -20.04
C GLU A 434 0.77 -29.92 -20.20
N TYR A 435 -0.01 -29.64 -19.16
CA TYR A 435 -0.81 -28.42 -19.07
C TYR A 435 0.08 -27.17 -19.00
N LEU A 436 1.04 -27.14 -18.09
CA LEU A 436 2.00 -26.02 -17.96
C LEU A 436 2.79 -25.80 -19.27
N GLY A 437 3.12 -26.87 -20.00
CA GLY A 437 3.70 -26.80 -21.34
C GLY A 437 2.78 -26.10 -22.35
N LYS A 438 1.49 -26.42 -22.37
CA LYS A 438 0.50 -25.76 -23.24
C LYS A 438 0.25 -24.30 -22.85
N VAL A 439 0.09 -24.00 -21.56
CA VAL A 439 -0.08 -22.63 -21.07
C VAL A 439 1.12 -21.78 -21.44
N ARG A 440 2.35 -22.30 -21.28
CA ARG A 440 3.58 -21.62 -21.74
C ARG A 440 3.53 -21.32 -23.24
N ILE A 441 3.11 -22.27 -24.08
CA ILE A 441 2.98 -22.07 -25.54
C ILE A 441 1.86 -21.07 -25.89
N SER A 442 0.87 -20.86 -25.02
CA SER A 442 -0.20 -19.87 -25.22
C SER A 442 0.11 -18.48 -24.67
N ILE A 443 1.26 -18.32 -24.00
CA ILE A 443 1.78 -17.06 -23.41
C ILE A 443 2.88 -16.44 -24.27
N TYR A 444 3.51 -17.23 -25.15
CA TYR A 444 4.50 -16.81 -26.16
C TYR A 444 3.90 -16.75 -27.56
#